data_AF-A0A959CCH9-F1
#
_entry.id   AF-A0A959CCH9-F1
#
_cell.length_a   1.000
_cell.length_b   1.000
_cell.length_c   1.000
_cell.angle_alpha   90.00
_cell.angle_beta   90.00
_cell.angle_gamma   90.00
#
_symmetry.space_group_name_H-M   'P 1'
#
loop_
_entity.id
_entity.type
_entity.pdbx_description
1 polymer ?
#
loop_
_entity_poly.entity_id
_entity_poly.type
_entity_poly.pdbx_seq_one_letter_code
_entity_poly.pdbx_strand_id
1 'polypeptide(L)'
;AVQLPYLRDLAVSEYEKGNYVILGGDWNQCPPYFKFDAFMPGKTQGYQQGNIPPDFFPEGWTFAYDPTTPSNRKARDPYRKGITFETLIDYFLVSPNVKVKKVKGIAQGFQYSDHQPVWMEVEIR
;
A
#
# COMPACT_ATOMS: atom_id res chain seq x y z
N ALA A 1 -5.08 -11.21 -12.86
CA ALA A 1 -5.80 -9.92 -12.82
C ALA A 1 -5.25 -9.01 -13.93
N VAL A 2 -6.10 -8.43 -14.77
CA VAL A 2 -5.68 -7.63 -15.96
C VAL A 2 -5.22 -6.22 -15.58
N GLN A 3 -5.61 -5.72 -14.41
CA GLN A 3 -5.36 -4.35 -13.96
C GLN A 3 -3.88 -4.06 -13.65
N LEU A 4 -3.19 -4.96 -12.95
CA LEU A 4 -1.80 -4.73 -12.54
C LEU A 4 -0.86 -4.52 -13.74
N PRO A 5 -0.84 -5.39 -14.77
CA PRO A 5 0.00 -5.16 -15.96
C PRO A 5 -0.31 -3.83 -16.65
N TYR A 6 -1.59 -3.48 -16.79
CA TYR A 6 -1.98 -2.20 -17.37
C TYR A 6 -1.44 -0.99 -16.57
N LEU A 7 -1.57 -1.02 -15.23
CA LEU A 7 -1.04 0.04 -14.36
C LEU A 7 0.47 0.17 -14.48
N ARG A 8 1.17 -0.97 -14.55
CA ARG A 8 2.62 -1.01 -14.76
C ARG A 8 3.01 -0.34 -16.07
N ASP A 9 2.41 -0.79 -17.17
CA ASP A 9 2.77 -0.30 -18.50
C ASP A 9 2.45 1.19 -18.66
N LEU A 10 1.32 1.64 -18.12
CA LEU A 10 0.97 3.06 -18.10
C LEU A 10 1.99 3.88 -17.30
N ALA A 11 2.29 3.48 -16.06
CA ALA A 11 3.22 4.20 -15.18
C ALA A 11 4.63 4.28 -15.77
N VAL A 12 5.13 3.18 -16.35
CA VAL A 12 6.42 3.14 -17.03
C VAL A 12 6.41 4.05 -18.25
N SER A 13 5.37 4.00 -19.09
CA SER A 13 5.27 4.84 -20.29
C SER A 13 5.22 6.34 -19.96
N GLU A 14 4.58 6.72 -18.84
CA GLU A 14 4.54 8.11 -18.39
C GLU A 14 5.92 8.54 -17.87
N TYR A 15 6.61 7.68 -17.11
CA TYR A 15 7.96 7.96 -16.65
C TYR A 15 8.96 8.10 -17.82
N GLU A 16 8.85 7.27 -18.85
CA GLU A 16 9.70 7.34 -20.06
C GLU A 16 9.53 8.64 -20.86
N LYS A 17 8.37 9.31 -20.74
CA LYS A 17 8.14 10.66 -21.31
C LYS A 17 8.79 11.78 -20.48
N GLY A 18 9.40 11.44 -19.34
CA GLY A 18 9.98 12.41 -18.41
C GLY A 18 9.00 12.91 -17.35
N ASN A 19 7.79 12.34 -17.25
CA ASN A 19 6.82 12.75 -16.22
C ASN A 19 7.22 12.24 -14.83
N TYR A 20 6.75 12.94 -13.80
CA TYR A 20 6.81 12.48 -12.41
C TYR A 20 5.56 11.64 -12.13
N VAL A 21 5.76 10.39 -11.68
CA VAL A 21 4.66 9.42 -11.56
C VAL A 21 4.50 8.99 -10.10
N ILE A 22 3.28 9.14 -9.59
CA ILE A 22 2.85 8.65 -8.27
C ILE A 22 1.54 7.89 -8.46
N LEU A 23 1.54 6.61 -8.10
CA LEU A 23 0.33 5.77 -8.04
C LEU A 23 -0.01 5.53 -6.58
N GLY A 24 -1.17 5.99 -6.13
CA GLY A 24 -1.63 5.80 -4.75
C GLY A 24 -3.03 5.20 -4.70
N GLY A 25 -3.27 4.33 -3.73
CA GLY A 25 -4.61 3.77 -3.48
C GLY A 25 -4.57 2.45 -2.73
N ASP A 26 -5.73 1.81 -2.67
CA ASP A 26 -5.92 0.44 -2.22
C ASP A 26 -5.47 -0.54 -3.32
N TRP A 27 -4.35 -1.23 -3.09
CA TRP A 27 -3.82 -2.23 -4.02
C TRP A 27 -4.48 -3.59 -3.84
N ASN A 28 -5.29 -3.77 -2.78
CA ASN A 28 -5.82 -5.06 -2.34
C ASN A 28 -4.74 -6.15 -2.25
N GLN A 29 -3.48 -5.76 -2.04
CA GLN A 29 -2.30 -6.61 -1.94
C GLN A 29 -1.30 -5.89 -1.07
N CYS A 30 -0.59 -6.61 -0.20
CA CYS A 30 0.49 -6.03 0.60
C CYS A 30 1.65 -5.57 -0.30
N PRO A 31 2.44 -4.57 0.13
CA PRO A 31 3.63 -4.18 -0.60
C PRO A 31 4.66 -5.32 -0.59
N PRO A 32 5.66 -5.30 -1.47
CA PRO A 32 6.68 -6.34 -1.51
C PRO A 32 7.32 -6.59 -0.14
N TYR A 33 7.53 -7.86 0.19
CA TYR A 33 8.16 -8.34 1.43
C TYR A 33 7.44 -8.03 2.76
N PHE A 34 6.35 -7.26 2.76
CA PHE A 34 5.58 -7.02 3.96
C PHE A 34 4.78 -8.26 4.36
N LYS A 35 4.95 -8.73 5.59
CA LYS A 35 4.20 -9.88 6.10
C LYS A 35 2.74 -9.46 6.33
N PHE A 36 1.80 -10.10 5.64
CA PHE A 36 0.40 -9.66 5.65
C PHE A 36 -0.26 -9.63 7.04
N ASP A 37 0.22 -10.46 7.97
CA ASP A 37 -0.24 -10.55 9.35
C ASP A 37 0.69 -9.82 10.34
N ALA A 38 1.55 -8.90 9.88
CA ALA A 38 2.52 -8.20 10.74
C ALA A 38 1.89 -7.51 11.96
N PHE A 39 0.68 -6.96 11.82
CA PHE A 39 -0.03 -6.32 12.94
C PHE A 39 -0.69 -7.33 13.90
N MET A 40 -1.00 -8.53 13.41
CA MET A 40 -1.73 -9.55 14.16
C MET A 40 -1.17 -10.96 13.90
N PRO A 41 0.09 -11.24 14.26
CA PRO A 41 0.74 -12.50 13.91
C PRO A 41 -0.03 -13.72 14.40
N GLY A 42 -0.38 -14.61 13.48
CA GLY A 42 -1.14 -15.85 13.78
C GLY A 42 -2.61 -15.64 14.19
N LYS A 43 -3.13 -14.40 14.18
CA LYS A 43 -4.52 -14.06 14.54
C LYS A 43 -5.31 -13.55 13.34
N THR A 44 -5.18 -14.24 12.20
CA THR A 44 -5.70 -13.76 10.91
C THR A 44 -7.19 -14.03 10.69
N GLN A 45 -7.85 -14.79 11.58
CA GLN A 45 -9.24 -15.23 11.40
C GLN A 45 -9.49 -16.00 10.08
N GLY A 46 -8.46 -16.66 9.55
CA GLY A 46 -8.53 -17.37 8.27
C GLY A 46 -8.35 -16.49 7.04
N TYR A 47 -8.18 -15.17 7.21
CA TYR A 47 -7.82 -14.29 6.09
C TYR A 47 -6.36 -14.49 5.69
N GLN A 48 -6.11 -14.30 4.39
CA GLN A 48 -4.79 -14.22 3.78
C GLN A 48 -4.75 -13.01 2.85
N GLN A 49 -3.56 -12.48 2.61
CA GLN A 49 -3.34 -11.40 1.65
C GLN A 49 -2.13 -11.76 0.78
N GLY A 50 -2.27 -11.56 -0.53
CA GLY A 50 -1.14 -11.66 -1.44
C GLY A 50 -0.31 -10.38 -1.41
N ASN A 51 0.94 -10.48 -1.86
CA ASN A 51 1.82 -9.34 -2.04
C ASN A 51 1.93 -8.97 -3.52
N ILE A 52 2.32 -7.73 -3.81
CA ILE A 52 2.86 -7.38 -5.13
C ILE A 52 4.23 -8.07 -5.29
N PRO A 53 4.52 -8.71 -6.44
CA PRO A 53 5.85 -9.26 -6.69
C PRO A 53 6.93 -8.16 -6.63
N PRO A 54 8.09 -8.42 -6.00
CA PRO A 54 9.11 -7.40 -5.82
C PRO A 54 9.72 -6.89 -7.13
N ASP A 55 9.72 -7.72 -8.17
CA ASP A 55 10.20 -7.45 -9.52
C ASP A 55 9.09 -6.95 -10.46
N PHE A 56 7.90 -6.63 -9.93
CA PHE A 56 6.78 -6.23 -10.75
C PHE A 56 7.01 -4.87 -11.44
N PHE A 57 7.67 -3.93 -10.78
CA PHE A 57 8.10 -2.65 -11.35
C PHE A 57 9.61 -2.64 -11.62
N PRO A 58 10.10 -1.84 -12.59
CA PRO A 58 11.53 -1.72 -12.87
C PRO A 58 12.33 -1.24 -11.65
N GLU A 59 13.64 -1.47 -11.69
CA GLU A 59 14.56 -0.98 -10.68
C GLU A 59 14.45 0.54 -10.49
N GLY A 60 14.58 1.00 -9.23
CA GLY A 60 14.51 2.41 -8.86
C GLY A 60 13.09 2.92 -8.53
N TRP A 61 12.04 2.18 -8.89
CA TRP A 61 10.69 2.48 -8.40
C TRP A 61 10.56 2.13 -6.92
N THR A 62 9.83 2.96 -6.17
CA THR A 62 9.72 2.82 -4.70
C THR A 62 8.28 2.60 -4.27
N PHE A 63 8.02 1.51 -3.56
CA PHE A 63 6.77 1.32 -2.81
C PHE A 63 6.87 2.05 -1.47
N ALA A 64 6.12 3.14 -1.31
CA ALA A 64 6.13 3.98 -0.12
C ALA A 64 4.92 3.69 0.76
N TYR A 65 5.18 3.14 1.95
CA TYR A 65 4.16 2.75 2.93
C TYR A 65 4.63 2.96 4.38
N ASP A 66 3.69 3.11 5.31
CA ASP A 66 3.98 3.15 6.74
C ASP A 66 3.79 1.75 7.36
N PRO A 67 4.86 1.03 7.74
CA PRO A 67 4.74 -0.32 8.29
C PRO A 67 4.17 -0.37 9.72
N THR A 68 3.94 0.77 10.35
CA THR A 68 3.54 0.86 11.77
C THR A 68 2.05 1.07 11.97
N THR A 69 1.32 1.45 10.92
CA THR A 69 -0.12 1.73 10.96
C THR A 69 -0.85 0.85 9.95
N PRO A 70 -1.80 -0.02 10.36
CA PRO A 70 -2.59 -0.80 9.41
C PRO A 70 -3.47 0.13 8.56
N SER A 71 -3.56 -0.12 7.26
CA SER A 71 -4.41 0.68 6.37
C SER A 71 -5.77 0.05 6.11
N ASN A 72 -5.96 -1.26 6.37
CA ASN A 72 -7.25 -1.93 6.19
C ASN A 72 -7.58 -2.86 7.38
N ARG A 73 -8.87 -2.96 7.72
CA ARG A 73 -9.42 -4.00 8.60
C ARG A 73 -10.45 -4.82 7.86
N LYS A 74 -10.61 -6.10 8.21
CA LYS A 74 -11.66 -6.93 7.60
C LYS A 74 -13.04 -6.55 8.10
N ALA A 75 -13.98 -6.46 7.16
CA ALA A 75 -15.28 -5.84 7.38
C ALA A 75 -16.45 -6.81 7.63
N ARG A 76 -16.18 -8.10 7.83
CA ARG A 76 -17.22 -9.10 8.12
C ARG A 76 -18.00 -8.79 9.40
N ASP A 77 -17.31 -8.36 10.44
CA ASP A 77 -17.86 -8.07 11.78
C ASP A 77 -17.61 -6.60 12.16
N PRO A 78 -18.35 -6.06 13.16
CA PRO A 78 -18.02 -4.78 13.77
C PRO A 78 -16.56 -4.73 14.21
N TYR A 79 -15.90 -3.60 13.96
CA TYR A 79 -14.50 -3.43 14.30
C TYR A 79 -14.28 -3.52 15.81
N ARG A 80 -13.36 -4.39 16.22
CA ARG A 80 -12.88 -4.51 17.60
C ARG A 80 -11.36 -4.54 17.57
N LYS A 81 -10.74 -3.48 18.08
CA LYS A 81 -9.27 -3.35 18.13
C LYS A 81 -8.63 -4.56 18.80
N GLY A 82 -7.61 -5.13 18.17
CA GLY A 82 -6.91 -6.33 18.65
C GLY A 82 -7.66 -7.65 18.47
N ILE A 83 -8.89 -7.62 17.93
CA ILE A 83 -9.68 -8.81 17.58
C ILE A 83 -9.87 -8.89 16.08
N THR A 84 -10.42 -7.85 15.44
CA THR A 84 -10.64 -7.79 13.99
C THR A 84 -9.30 -7.78 13.25
N PHE A 85 -9.15 -8.65 12.25
CA PHE A 85 -7.91 -8.72 11.48
C PHE A 85 -7.60 -7.41 10.76
N GLU A 86 -6.39 -6.91 10.96
CA GLU A 86 -5.84 -5.66 10.41
C GLU A 86 -4.64 -5.98 9.52
N THR A 87 -4.51 -5.29 8.38
CA THR A 87 -3.42 -5.47 7.40
C THR A 87 -3.08 -4.14 6.72
N LEU A 88 -2.12 -4.18 5.79
CA LEU A 88 -1.69 -3.02 4.99
C LEU A 88 -1.83 -3.33 3.51
N ILE A 89 -2.72 -2.60 2.83
CA ILE A 89 -3.00 -2.72 1.39
C ILE A 89 -3.08 -1.36 0.67
N ASP A 90 -3.24 -0.27 1.42
CA ASP A 90 -3.15 1.10 0.88
C ASP A 90 -1.72 1.63 1.01
N TYR A 91 -1.14 2.07 -0.12
CA TYR A 91 0.19 2.67 -0.19
C TYR A 91 0.43 3.31 -1.55
N PHE A 92 1.60 3.94 -1.69
CA PHE A 92 2.02 4.59 -2.92
C PHE A 92 3.13 3.80 -3.62
N LEU A 93 3.19 3.96 -4.94
CA LEU A 93 4.32 3.62 -5.78
C LEU A 93 4.82 4.91 -6.45
N VAL A 94 6.13 5.11 -6.45
CA VAL A 94 6.77 6.37 -6.81
C VAL A 94 7.89 6.13 -7.83
N SER A 95 7.91 6.92 -8.90
CA SER A 95 8.94 6.83 -9.95
C SER A 95 10.32 7.33 -9.48
N PRO A 96 11.42 6.90 -10.13
CA PRO A 96 12.79 7.23 -9.69
C PRO A 96 13.12 8.74 -9.60
N ASN A 97 12.43 9.58 -10.37
CA ASN A 97 12.60 11.04 -10.39
C ASN A 97 11.81 11.77 -9.30
N VAL A 98 11.11 11.06 -8.40
CA VAL A 98 10.40 11.63 -7.25
C VAL A 98 11.01 11.10 -5.95
N LYS A 99 11.37 11.99 -5.04
CA LYS A 99 11.96 11.62 -3.75
C LYS A 99 10.88 11.57 -2.68
N VAL A 100 10.68 10.41 -2.06
CA VAL A 100 9.81 10.27 -0.88
C VAL A 100 10.51 10.85 0.34
N LYS A 101 9.89 11.87 0.96
CA LYS A 101 10.39 12.52 2.17
C LYS A 101 9.83 11.88 3.43
N LYS A 102 8.54 11.55 3.39
CA LYS A 102 7.81 10.97 4.51
C LYS A 102 6.59 10.21 4.02
N VAL A 103 6.25 9.13 4.72
CA VAL A 103 4.98 8.42 4.57
C VAL A 103 4.43 8.13 5.96
N LYS A 104 3.12 8.24 6.14
CA LYS A 104 2.46 8.05 7.44
C LYS A 104 1.04 7.54 7.24
N GLY A 105 0.67 6.48 7.95
CA GLY A 105 -0.71 6.09 8.16
C GLY A 105 -1.36 6.99 9.23
N ILE A 106 -2.59 7.44 8.97
CA ILE A 106 -3.34 8.28 9.90
C ILE A 106 -4.29 7.39 10.68
N ALA A 107 -3.87 6.99 11.88
CA ALA A 107 -4.66 6.14 12.75
C ALA A 107 -5.92 6.88 13.25
N GLN A 108 -7.07 6.56 12.66
CA GLN A 108 -8.39 7.07 13.03
C GLN A 108 -9.25 6.01 13.71
N GLY A 109 -8.68 4.82 13.98
CA GLY A 109 -9.39 3.71 14.61
C GLY A 109 -10.53 3.17 13.75
N PHE A 110 -10.42 3.31 12.41
CA PHE A 110 -11.44 2.88 11.44
C PHE A 110 -12.83 3.50 11.67
N GLN A 111 -12.88 4.73 12.23
CA GLN A 111 -14.15 5.42 12.52
C GLN A 111 -14.95 5.76 11.25
N TYR A 112 -14.25 6.12 10.16
CA TYR A 112 -14.89 6.66 8.95
C TYR A 112 -14.96 5.66 7.79
N SER A 113 -14.15 4.60 7.84
CA SER A 113 -14.05 3.56 6.82
C SER A 113 -13.37 2.33 7.45
N ASP A 114 -13.52 1.17 6.83
CA ASP A 114 -12.64 0.01 7.07
C ASP A 114 -11.21 0.22 6.55
N HIS A 115 -10.94 1.37 5.94
CA HIS A 115 -9.60 1.85 5.63
C HIS A 115 -9.16 3.02 6.52
N GLN A 116 -7.85 3.14 6.74
CA GLN A 116 -7.21 4.32 7.34
C GLN A 116 -6.45 5.11 6.27
N PRO A 117 -6.51 6.46 6.27
CA PRO A 117 -5.80 7.26 5.29
C PRO A 117 -4.29 7.06 5.35
N VAL A 118 -3.65 7.07 4.18
CA VAL A 118 -2.18 7.11 4.06
C VAL A 118 -1.80 8.44 3.43
N TRP A 119 -0.88 9.14 4.08
CA TRP A 119 -0.36 10.43 3.63
C TRP A 119 1.12 10.30 3.27
N MET A 120 1.54 10.97 2.21
CA MET A 120 2.92 10.99 1.73
C MET A 120 3.34 12.42 1.39
N GLU A 121 4.58 12.76 1.76
CA GLU A 121 5.28 13.98 1.36
C GLU A 121 6.39 13.61 0.37
N VAL A 122 6.46 14.34 -0.73
CA VAL A 122 7.43 14.13 -1.81
C VAL A 122 8.13 15.43 -2.20
N GLU A 123 9.31 15.27 -2.78
CA GLU A 123 10.10 16.32 -3.39
C GLU A 123 10.33 15.95 -4.86
N ILE A 124 9.91 16.84 -5.76
CA ILE A 124 10.13 16.73 -7.21
C ILE A 124 11.56 17.19 -7.49
N ARG A 125 12.30 16.44 -8.31
CA ARG A 125 13.69 16.74 -8.68
C ARG A 125 13.79 17.40 -10.03
#